data_AF-A0A6B2S5B9-F1
#
_entry.id   AF-A0A6B2S5B9-F1
#
_cell.length_a   1.000
_cell.length_b   1.000
_cell.length_c   1.000
_cell.angle_alpha   90.00
_cell.angle_beta   90.00
_cell.angle_gamma   90.00
#
_symmetry.space_group_name_H-M   'P 1'
#
loop_
_entity.id
_entity.type
_entity.pdbx_description
1 polymer ?
#
loop_
_entity_poly.entity_id
_entity_poly.type
_entity_poly.pdbx_seq_one_letter_code
_entity_poly.pdbx_strand_id
1 'polypeptide(L)'
;PTAGLTATTRALYRGLASATGRTPTDLARAVAAWRQGGAEGLAVLETPWDPPAGPFDRARPALAVAGLPRFQPSRNRLTVPGGALQLRFGRDNRWYPYESDPGRDDWWPRDAPHSDPVEALRR
;
A
#
# COMPACT_ATOMS: atom_id res chain seq x y z
N PRO A 1 -15.66 -3.52 1.94
CA PRO A 1 -16.58 -3.55 3.10
C PRO A 1 -17.22 -2.16 3.36
N THR A 2 -18.49 -1.98 2.97
CA THR A 2 -19.31 -0.78 3.25
C THR A 2 -20.45 -1.06 4.26
N ALA A 3 -20.33 -2.15 5.03
CA ALA A 3 -21.26 -2.53 6.07
C ALA A 3 -21.10 -1.54 7.25
N GLY A 4 -21.89 -0.46 7.25
CA GLY A 4 -21.83 0.59 8.28
C GLY A 4 -22.09 2.01 7.76
N LEU A 5 -22.11 2.21 6.43
CA LEU A 5 -22.40 3.51 5.84
C LEU A 5 -23.92 3.74 5.73
N THR A 6 -24.39 4.91 6.16
CA THR A 6 -25.76 5.39 5.93
C THR A 6 -26.09 5.34 4.43
N ALA A 7 -27.38 5.28 4.09
CA ALA A 7 -27.83 5.24 2.69
C ALA A 7 -27.24 6.42 1.87
N THR A 8 -27.13 7.60 2.49
CA THR A 8 -26.53 8.81 1.92
C THR A 8 -25.04 8.63 1.63
N THR A 9 -24.24 8.14 2.59
CA THR A 9 -22.79 7.94 2.37
C THR A 9 -22.51 6.87 1.32
N ARG A 10 -23.37 5.84 1.22
CA ARG A 10 -23.28 4.82 0.17
C ARG A 10 -23.61 5.39 -1.23
N ALA A 11 -24.59 6.28 -1.32
CA ALA A 11 -24.90 6.99 -2.56
C ALA A 11 -23.73 7.90 -3.00
N LEU A 12 -23.14 8.65 -2.05
CA LEU A 12 -21.95 9.48 -2.30
C LEU A 12 -20.75 8.65 -2.77
N TYR A 13 -20.44 7.54 -2.12
CA TYR A 13 -19.33 6.66 -2.54
C TYR A 13 -19.54 6.11 -3.95
N ARG A 14 -20.76 5.67 -4.29
CA ARG A 14 -21.08 5.19 -5.64
C ARG A 14 -20.98 6.31 -6.69
N GLY A 15 -21.49 7.51 -6.36
CA GLY A 15 -21.38 8.68 -7.23
C GLY A 15 -19.94 9.08 -7.50
N LEU A 16 -19.10 9.17 -6.47
CA LEU A 16 -17.69 9.52 -6.58
C LEU A 16 -16.88 8.45 -7.33
N ALA A 17 -17.16 7.17 -7.06
CA ALA A 17 -16.53 6.07 -7.78
C ALA A 17 -16.85 6.14 -9.28
N SER A 18 -18.13 6.30 -9.63
CA SER A 18 -18.58 6.45 -11.02
C SER A 18 -17.97 7.68 -11.70
N ALA A 19 -17.97 8.84 -11.03
CA ALA A 19 -17.43 10.07 -11.59
C ALA A 19 -15.92 10.03 -11.84
N THR A 20 -15.20 9.13 -11.14
CA THR A 20 -13.76 8.95 -11.29
C THR A 20 -13.36 7.68 -12.06
N GLY A 21 -14.33 6.97 -12.65
CA GLY A 21 -14.08 5.72 -13.39
C GLY A 21 -13.56 4.57 -12.53
N ARG A 22 -13.81 4.62 -11.22
CA ARG A 22 -13.33 3.65 -10.22
C ARG A 22 -14.47 2.75 -9.75
N THR A 23 -14.13 1.56 -9.25
CA THR A 23 -15.09 0.77 -8.46
C THR A 23 -15.21 1.35 -7.04
N PRO A 24 -16.31 1.07 -6.31
CA PRO A 24 -16.40 1.44 -4.89
C PRO A 24 -15.27 0.85 -4.04
N THR A 25 -14.75 -0.31 -4.41
CA THR A 25 -13.61 -0.96 -3.74
C THR A 25 -12.32 -0.17 -3.99
N ASP A 26 -12.07 0.25 -5.23
CA ASP A 26 -10.90 1.08 -5.56
C ASP A 26 -10.94 2.42 -4.81
N LEU A 27 -12.12 3.04 -4.74
CA LEU A 27 -12.29 4.28 -3.98
C LEU A 27 -12.06 4.08 -2.49
N ALA A 28 -12.57 2.99 -1.91
CA ALA A 28 -12.33 2.66 -0.51
C ALA A 28 -10.83 2.42 -0.23
N ARG A 29 -10.12 1.75 -1.14
CA ARG A 29 -8.66 1.55 -1.06
C ARG A 29 -7.89 2.87 -1.17
N ALA A 30 -8.29 3.76 -2.08
CA ALA A 30 -7.72 5.10 -2.21
C ALA A 30 -7.90 5.93 -0.94
N VAL A 31 -9.09 5.90 -0.34
CA VAL A 31 -9.37 6.58 0.94
C VAL A 31 -8.55 5.98 2.08
N ALA A 32 -8.40 4.65 2.14
CA ALA A 32 -7.55 4.00 3.13
C ALA A 32 -6.08 4.42 2.98
N ALA A 33 -5.57 4.51 1.75
CA ALA A 33 -4.19 4.92 1.48
C ALA A 33 -3.95 6.39 1.83
N TRP A 34 -4.93 7.25 1.53
CA TRP A 34 -4.91 8.65 1.98
C TRP A 34 -4.91 8.76 3.51
N ARG A 35 -5.68 7.93 4.22
CA ARG A 35 -5.66 7.92 5.69
C ARG A 35 -4.32 7.42 6.26
N GLN A 36 -3.68 6.47 5.59
CA GLN A 36 -2.39 5.91 5.99
C GLN A 36 -1.26 6.96 5.93
N GLY A 37 -1.20 7.77 4.87
CA GLY A 37 -0.09 8.73 4.72
C GLY A 37 -0.36 9.90 3.79
N GLY A 38 -1.60 10.39 3.75
CA GLY A 38 -2.00 11.58 3.00
C GLY A 38 -1.80 11.43 1.49
N ALA A 39 -1.37 12.52 0.85
CA ALA A 39 -1.14 12.57 -0.58
C ALA A 39 -0.09 11.56 -1.05
N GLU A 40 1.00 11.38 -0.30
CA GLU A 40 2.03 10.37 -0.62
C GLU A 40 1.50 8.95 -0.47
N GLY A 41 0.69 8.69 0.56
CA GLY A 41 0.01 7.40 0.71
C GLY A 41 -0.86 7.05 -0.50
N LEU A 42 -1.63 8.01 -1.00
CA LEU A 42 -2.41 7.85 -2.23
C LEU A 42 -1.51 7.69 -3.47
N ALA A 43 -0.47 8.51 -3.62
CA ALA A 43 0.45 8.44 -4.75
C ALA A 43 1.14 7.07 -4.85
N VAL A 44 1.56 6.50 -3.71
CA VAL A 44 2.17 5.17 -3.61
C VAL A 44 1.19 4.05 -3.94
N LEU A 45 -0.11 4.26 -3.67
CA LEU A 45 -1.15 3.34 -4.11
C LEU A 45 -1.26 3.32 -5.64
N GLU A 46 -1.35 4.51 -6.25
CA GLU A 46 -1.80 4.69 -7.63
C GLU A 46 -0.68 4.66 -8.66
N THR A 47 0.48 5.23 -8.35
CA THR A 47 1.54 5.49 -9.32
C THR A 47 2.84 4.79 -8.91
N PRO A 48 3.15 3.62 -9.48
CA PRO A 48 4.49 3.05 -9.38
C PRO A 48 5.53 3.99 -9.96
N TRP A 49 6.71 4.03 -9.34
CA TRP A 49 7.83 4.82 -9.82
C TRP A 49 9.13 4.06 -9.63
N ASP A 50 10.19 4.45 -10.33
CA ASP A 50 11.51 3.83 -10.22
C ASP A 50 12.39 4.64 -9.26
N PRO A 51 12.69 4.14 -8.04
CA PRO A 51 13.55 4.83 -7.10
C PRO A 51 14.99 4.92 -7.62
N PRO A 52 15.70 6.03 -7.35
CA PRO A 52 17.14 6.03 -7.53
C PRO A 52 17.79 5.00 -6.60
N ALA A 53 19.01 4.61 -6.92
CA ALA A 53 19.79 3.74 -6.06
C ALA A 53 19.89 4.33 -4.64
N GLY A 54 19.81 3.49 -3.60
CA GLY A 54 19.98 3.93 -2.21
C GLY A 54 19.04 3.28 -1.20
N PRO A 55 18.17 4.04 -0.49
CA PRO A 55 17.32 3.48 0.58
C PRO A 55 16.48 2.29 0.15
N PHE A 56 16.00 2.28 -1.10
CA PHE A 56 15.24 1.16 -1.65
C PHE A 56 16.06 -0.13 -1.74
N ASP A 57 17.30 -0.06 -2.25
CA ASP A 57 18.17 -1.24 -2.41
C ASP A 57 18.61 -1.85 -1.07
N ARG A 58 18.75 -1.01 -0.05
CA ARG A 58 19.16 -1.43 1.30
C ARG A 58 18.05 -2.16 2.07
N ALA A 59 16.79 -2.04 1.64
CA ALA A 59 15.68 -2.65 2.37
C ALA A 59 15.67 -4.17 2.31
N ARG A 60 15.96 -4.78 1.16
CA ARG A 60 15.95 -6.25 1.03
C ARG A 60 16.97 -6.93 1.96
N PRO A 61 18.24 -6.47 2.04
CA PRO A 61 19.17 -6.96 3.05
C PRO A 61 18.68 -6.78 4.49
N ALA A 62 18.12 -5.60 4.84
CA ALA A 62 17.61 -5.34 6.18
C ALA A 62 16.47 -6.29 6.58
N LEU A 63 15.52 -6.51 5.67
CA LEU A 63 14.41 -7.46 5.85
C LEU A 63 14.92 -8.90 6.04
N ALA A 64 15.95 -9.30 5.30
CA ALA A 64 16.55 -10.63 5.41
C ALA A 64 17.25 -10.82 6.77
N VAL A 65 18.00 -9.83 7.25
CA VAL A 65 18.65 -9.86 8.57
C VAL A 65 17.62 -9.95 9.70
N ALA A 66 16.46 -9.30 9.53
CA ALA A 66 15.35 -9.39 10.47
C ALA A 66 14.57 -10.72 10.41
N GLY A 67 14.96 -11.67 9.55
CA GLY A 67 14.30 -12.97 9.42
C GLY A 67 12.94 -12.93 8.72
N LEU A 68 12.64 -11.88 7.96
CA LEU A 68 11.38 -11.74 7.23
C LEU A 68 11.39 -12.51 5.91
N PRO A 69 10.21 -12.82 5.31
CA PRO A 69 10.13 -13.51 4.04
C PRO A 69 10.92 -12.83 2.93
N ARG A 70 11.32 -13.61 1.91
CA ARG A 70 12.03 -13.07 0.75
C ARG A 70 11.11 -12.19 -0.09
N PHE A 71 11.37 -10.89 -0.10
CA PHE A 71 10.70 -9.95 -0.99
C PHE A 71 11.36 -9.87 -2.38
N GLN A 72 10.54 -9.83 -3.42
CA GLN A 72 10.92 -9.56 -4.80
C GLN A 72 10.68 -8.08 -5.15
N PRO A 73 11.68 -7.37 -5.70
CA PRO A 73 11.53 -5.98 -6.10
C PRO A 73 10.83 -5.84 -7.47
N SER A 74 10.02 -4.80 -7.60
CA SER A 74 9.48 -4.31 -8.88
C SER A 74 9.14 -2.84 -8.74
N ARG A 75 9.85 -1.96 -9.46
CA ARG A 75 9.76 -0.50 -9.29
C ARG A 75 9.93 -0.14 -7.81
N ASN A 76 9.11 0.75 -7.27
CA ASN A 76 9.07 1.09 -5.85
C ASN A 76 8.39 0.06 -4.93
N ARG A 77 8.25 -1.21 -5.34
CA ARG A 77 7.52 -2.23 -4.58
C ARG A 77 8.43 -3.40 -4.22
N LEU A 78 8.26 -3.90 -3.00
CA LEU A 78 8.82 -5.16 -2.52
C LEU A 78 7.64 -6.08 -2.19
N THR A 79 7.51 -7.21 -2.89
CA THR A 79 6.36 -8.13 -2.71
C THR A 79 6.82 -9.52 -2.28
N VAL A 80 6.11 -10.16 -1.34
CA VAL A 80 6.33 -11.58 -1.02
C VAL A 80 5.63 -12.45 -2.08
N PRO A 81 6.36 -13.25 -2.87
CA PRO A 81 5.76 -14.06 -3.95
C PRO A 81 4.78 -15.08 -3.39
N GLY A 82 3.55 -15.11 -3.91
CA GLY A 82 2.48 -15.99 -3.40
C GLY A 82 2.06 -15.69 -1.96
N GLY A 83 2.59 -14.64 -1.34
CA GLY A 83 2.28 -14.22 0.01
C GLY A 83 1.21 -13.13 0.06
N ALA A 84 1.01 -12.62 1.27
CA ALA A 84 0.00 -11.62 1.61
C ALA A 84 0.59 -10.24 1.93
N LEU A 85 1.88 -10.02 1.65
CA LEU A 85 2.63 -8.83 2.11
C LEU A 85 3.31 -8.09 0.96
N GLN A 86 3.17 -6.76 0.97
CA GLN A 86 3.89 -5.87 0.07
C GLN A 86 4.31 -4.60 0.82
N LEU A 87 5.54 -4.16 0.61
CA LEU A 87 6.03 -2.85 1.01
C LEU A 87 6.13 -1.96 -0.24
N ARG A 88 5.71 -0.70 -0.13
CA ARG A 88 5.85 0.27 -1.20
C ARG A 88 6.62 1.49 -0.72
N PHE A 89 7.60 1.92 -1.52
CA PHE A 89 8.48 3.04 -1.19
C PHE A 89 7.91 4.35 -1.74
N GLY A 90 7.72 5.33 -0.85
CA GLY A 90 7.24 6.67 -1.17
C GLY A 90 8.36 7.61 -1.60
N ARG A 91 7.99 8.73 -2.24
CA ARG A 91 8.96 9.79 -2.60
C ARG A 91 9.45 10.57 -1.39
N ASP A 92 8.75 10.42 -0.27
CA ASP A 92 9.09 10.93 1.06
C ASP A 92 10.08 10.05 1.83
N ASN A 93 10.66 9.03 1.17
CA ASN A 93 11.58 8.05 1.76
C ASN A 93 10.98 7.20 2.89
N ARG A 94 9.66 6.96 2.87
CA ARG A 94 9.00 6.05 3.81
C ARG A 94 8.51 4.78 3.11
N TRP A 95 8.36 3.74 3.91
CA TRP A 95 7.82 2.44 3.54
C TRP A 95 6.37 2.34 3.99
N TYR A 96 5.50 2.06 3.03
CA TYR A 96 4.07 1.91 3.21
C TYR A 96 3.74 0.41 3.19
N PRO A 97 3.24 -0.17 4.29
CA PRO A 97 2.84 -1.56 4.32
C PRO A 97 1.47 -1.78 3.70
N TYR A 98 1.38 -2.83 2.90
CA TYR A 98 0.16 -3.31 2.28
C TYR A 98 0.00 -4.81 2.52
N GLU A 99 -1.25 -5.25 2.58
CA GLU A 99 -1.63 -6.67 2.65
C GLU A 99 -2.70 -7.03 1.62
N SER A 100 -2.74 -8.29 1.21
CA SER A 100 -3.81 -8.85 0.39
C SER A 100 -4.03 -10.31 0.77
N ASP A 101 -5.11 -10.90 0.27
CA ASP A 101 -5.24 -12.35 0.29
C ASP A 101 -4.09 -12.99 -0.53
N PRO A 102 -3.53 -14.13 -0.10
CA PRO A 102 -2.44 -14.78 -0.83
C PRO A 102 -2.75 -15.00 -2.31
N GLY A 103 -1.87 -14.53 -3.19
CA GLY A 103 -2.02 -14.65 -4.64
C GLY A 103 -3.03 -13.68 -5.28
N ARG A 104 -3.56 -12.72 -4.53
CA ARG A 104 -4.41 -11.65 -5.05
C ARG A 104 -3.65 -10.33 -5.11
N ASP A 105 -3.99 -9.53 -6.12
CA ASP A 105 -3.40 -8.21 -6.36
C ASP A 105 -4.18 -7.05 -5.74
N ASP A 106 -5.11 -7.35 -4.83
CA ASP A 106 -6.05 -6.41 -4.26
C ASP A 106 -5.51 -5.77 -2.96
N TRP A 107 -4.26 -5.29 -3.02
CA TRP A 107 -3.48 -4.73 -1.90
C TRP A 107 -4.16 -3.61 -1.10
N TRP A 108 -4.37 -3.81 0.20
CA TRP A 108 -4.92 -2.85 1.15
C TRP A 108 -3.84 -2.26 2.05
N PRO A 109 -3.84 -0.93 2.29
CA PRO A 109 -3.01 -0.29 3.30
C PRO A 109 -3.20 -0.93 4.68
N ARG A 110 -2.10 -1.14 5.41
CA ARG A 110 -2.12 -1.75 6.75
C ARG A 110 -1.86 -0.72 7.86
N ASP A 111 -0.61 -0.60 8.28
CA ASP A 111 -0.15 0.24 9.38
C ASP A 111 0.41 1.58 8.88
N ALA A 112 0.78 2.48 9.80
CA ALA A 112 1.38 3.75 9.44
C ALA A 112 2.72 3.56 8.68
N PRO A 113 3.04 4.47 7.74
CA PRO A 113 4.30 4.36 7.01
C PRO A 113 5.48 4.63 7.93
N HIS A 114 6.63 4.04 7.65
CA HIS A 114 7.83 4.18 8.50
C HIS A 114 9.11 4.32 7.65
N SER A 115 10.13 5.02 8.14
CA SER A 115 11.40 5.19 7.40
C SER A 115 12.22 3.90 7.31
N ASP A 116 12.09 3.04 8.32
CA ASP A 116 12.65 1.69 8.37
C ASP A 116 11.64 0.66 7.79
N PRO A 117 12.05 -0.17 6.79
CA PRO A 117 11.17 -1.17 6.17
C PRO A 117 10.79 -2.34 7.09
N VAL A 118 11.60 -2.67 8.08
CA VAL A 118 11.32 -3.72 9.07
C VAL A 118 10.25 -3.24 10.04
N GLU A 119 10.42 -2.03 10.58
CA GLU A 119 9.45 -1.41 11.50
C GLU A 119 8.11 -1.13 10.80
N ALA A 120 8.10 -0.84 9.50
CA ALA A 120 6.87 -0.69 8.72
C ALA A 120 5.99 -1.96 8.71
N LEU A 121 6.54 -3.13 9.05
CA LEU A 121 5.80 -4.39 9.13
C LEU A 121 5.45 -4.80 10.56
N ARG A 122 5.86 -4.03 11.57
CA ARG A 122 5.52 -4.28 12.97
C ARG A 122 4.18 -3.63 13.30
N ARG A 123 3.36 -4.35 14.07
CA ARG A 123 2.08 -3.87 14.61
C ARG A 123 2.29 -3.07 15.89
#